data_AF-A0A7R9KS96-F1
#
_entry.id   AF-A0A7R9KS96-F1
#
_cell.length_a   1.000
_cell.length_b   1.000
_cell.length_c   1.000
_cell.angle_alpha   90.00
_cell.angle_beta   90.00
_cell.angle_gamma   90.00
#
_symmetry.space_group_name_H-M   'P 1'
#
loop_
_entity.id
_entity.type
_entity.pdbx_description
1 polymer ?
#
loop_
_entity_poly.entity_id
_entity_poly.type
_entity_poly.pdbx_seq_one_letter_code
_entity_poly.pdbx_strand_id
1 'polypeptide(L)'
;MIRGNGIPEENIIVMQPDDIANNKLNPTPGKVKSEFTGSDVYHGVPKHYTGADVSVENFLGVLKGDPKFAKLVYYMEACESGSMWANFLPNNINVYAVASSKAGQISRQAFCYFKPNKDMDYCHANELT
;
A
#
# COMPACT_ATOMS: atom_id res chain seq x y z
N MET A 1 -5.90 -8.88 -6.87
CA MET A 1 -7.10 -8.92 -6.00
C MET A 1 -8.22 -8.02 -6.51
N ILE A 2 -8.06 -6.68 -6.57
CA ILE A 2 -9.16 -5.75 -6.87
C ILE A 2 -9.80 -5.99 -8.24
N ARG A 3 -9.00 -6.05 -9.32
CA ARG A 3 -9.49 -6.38 -10.67
C ARG A 3 -10.11 -7.78 -10.76
N GLY A 4 -9.55 -8.75 -10.03
CA GLY A 4 -10.04 -10.14 -10.00
C GLY A 4 -11.43 -10.29 -9.37
N ASN A 5 -11.89 -9.29 -8.60
CA ASN A 5 -13.23 -9.24 -8.03
C ASN A 5 -14.17 -8.32 -8.83
N GLY A 6 -13.83 -7.98 -10.08
CA GLY A 6 -14.73 -7.27 -11.00
C GLY A 6 -14.81 -5.76 -10.81
N ILE A 7 -13.89 -5.15 -10.03
CA ILE A 7 -13.78 -3.70 -9.96
C ILE A 7 -13.14 -3.18 -11.26
N PRO A 8 -13.81 -2.28 -12.00
CA PRO A 8 -13.28 -1.69 -13.23
C PRO A 8 -11.98 -0.91 -12.98
N GLU A 9 -11.08 -0.92 -13.96
CA GLU A 9 -9.74 -0.29 -13.83
C GLU A 9 -9.84 1.22 -13.66
N GLU A 10 -10.80 1.87 -14.33
CA GLU A 10 -11.09 3.29 -14.23
C GLU A 10 -11.50 3.74 -12.82
N ASN A 11 -11.92 2.80 -11.96
CA ASN A 11 -12.27 3.05 -10.57
C ASN A 11 -11.11 2.76 -9.60
N ILE A 12 -9.92 2.40 -10.11
CA ILE A 12 -8.75 2.03 -9.32
C ILE A 12 -7.67 3.07 -9.54
N ILE A 13 -7.50 3.98 -8.60
CA ILE A 13 -6.39 4.93 -8.62
C ILE A 13 -5.19 4.30 -7.91
N VAL A 14 -4.00 4.42 -8.51
CA VAL A 14 -2.76 3.83 -7.98
C VAL A 14 -1.69 4.90 -7.88
N MET A 15 -1.18 5.10 -6.68
CA MET A 15 -0.05 5.98 -6.40
C MET A 15 1.12 5.13 -5.90
N GLN A 16 2.20 5.05 -6.67
CA GLN A 16 3.39 4.27 -6.30
C GLN A 16 4.63 4.91 -6.90
N PRO A 17 5.76 5.04 -6.18
CA PRO A 17 6.96 5.68 -6.73
C PRO A 17 7.50 5.05 -8.02
N ASP A 18 7.22 3.76 -8.22
CA ASP A 18 7.55 2.96 -9.41
C ASP A 18 9.05 2.69 -9.61
N ASP A 19 9.80 2.63 -8.51
CA ASP A 19 11.27 2.53 -8.48
C ASP A 19 11.80 1.13 -8.11
N ILE A 20 10.91 0.14 -7.90
CA ILE A 20 11.27 -1.22 -7.47
C ILE A 20 11.47 -2.18 -8.63
N ALA A 21 10.54 -2.24 -9.59
CA ALA A 21 10.56 -3.28 -10.63
C ALA A 21 11.86 -3.28 -11.46
N ASN A 22 12.37 -2.09 -11.81
CA ASN A 22 13.59 -1.93 -12.59
C ASN A 22 14.80 -1.48 -11.75
N ASN A 23 14.71 -1.59 -10.42
CA ASN A 23 15.83 -1.29 -9.54
C ASN A 23 17.02 -2.22 -9.84
N LYS A 24 18.24 -1.70 -9.80
CA LYS A 24 19.46 -2.50 -9.99
C LYS A 24 19.63 -3.60 -8.94
N LEU A 25 19.04 -3.42 -7.76
CA LEU A 25 19.05 -4.38 -6.67
C LEU A 25 17.92 -5.42 -6.76
N ASN A 26 16.96 -5.25 -7.68
CA ASN A 26 15.88 -6.21 -7.83
C ASN A 26 16.41 -7.51 -8.44
N PRO A 27 16.36 -8.66 -7.73
CA PRO A 27 16.86 -9.94 -8.25
C PRO A 27 16.03 -10.48 -9.42
N THR A 28 14.82 -9.96 -9.64
CA THR A 28 13.96 -10.31 -10.78
C THR A 28 13.54 -9.05 -11.54
N PRO A 29 14.40 -8.50 -12.42
CA PRO A 29 14.12 -7.26 -13.14
C PRO A 29 12.77 -7.29 -13.88
N GLY A 30 12.04 -6.18 -13.79
CA GLY A 30 10.71 -5.98 -14.36
C GLY A 30 9.57 -6.63 -13.58
N LYS A 31 9.84 -7.40 -12.51
CA LYS A 31 8.82 -8.09 -11.71
C LYS A 31 8.84 -7.63 -10.26
N VAL A 32 7.67 -7.67 -9.62
CA VAL A 32 7.52 -7.46 -8.17
C VAL A 32 6.70 -8.62 -7.62
N LYS A 33 7.09 -9.12 -6.45
CA LYS A 33 6.40 -10.21 -5.74
C LYS A 33 6.08 -9.78 -4.32
N SER A 34 4.94 -10.23 -3.80
CA SER A 34 4.51 -10.00 -2.41
C SER A 34 4.85 -11.17 -1.47
N GLU A 35 5.43 -12.26 -1.97
CA GLU A 35 5.82 -13.44 -1.20
C GLU A 35 6.95 -14.21 -1.90
N PHE A 36 7.61 -15.14 -1.21
CA PHE A 36 8.82 -15.83 -1.69
C PHE A 36 8.66 -16.53 -3.05
N THR A 37 7.59 -17.32 -3.21
CA THR A 37 7.30 -18.08 -4.43
C THR A 37 6.14 -17.50 -5.23
N GLY A 38 5.77 -16.25 -4.94
CA GLY A 38 4.62 -15.59 -5.54
C GLY A 38 4.79 -15.32 -7.03
N SER A 39 3.66 -15.19 -7.71
CA SER A 39 3.61 -14.68 -9.08
C SER A 39 4.01 -13.20 -9.12
N ASP A 40 4.32 -12.71 -10.31
CA ASP A 40 4.46 -11.28 -10.50
C ASP A 40 3.12 -10.56 -10.25
N VAL A 41 3.18 -9.48 -9.47
CA VAL A 41 2.03 -8.61 -9.17
C VAL A 41 2.19 -7.22 -9.77
N TYR A 42 3.31 -6.95 -10.48
CA TYR A 42 3.61 -5.65 -11.05
C TYR A 42 2.92 -5.40 -12.39
N HIS A 43 2.96 -6.38 -13.30
CA HIS A 43 2.39 -6.20 -14.63
C HIS A 43 0.86 -6.08 -14.58
N GLY A 44 0.32 -5.11 -15.30
CA GLY A 44 -1.12 -4.83 -15.34
C GLY A 44 -1.63 -3.97 -14.17
N VAL A 45 -0.74 -3.46 -13.31
CA VAL A 45 -1.05 -2.42 -12.33
C VAL A 45 -0.99 -1.05 -13.01
N PRO A 46 -2.08 -0.25 -12.96
CA PRO A 46 -2.07 1.12 -13.49
C PRO A 46 -1.02 2.01 -12.83
N LYS A 47 -0.52 3.00 -13.57
CA LYS A 47 0.51 3.95 -13.14
C LYS A 47 -0.04 5.38 -13.22
N HIS A 48 -0.98 5.70 -12.33
CA HIS A 48 -1.65 7.01 -12.34
C HIS A 48 -0.74 8.12 -11.78
N TYR A 49 -0.07 7.84 -10.67
CA TYR A 49 0.88 8.77 -10.03
C TYR A 49 2.16 8.03 -9.68
N THR A 50 3.30 8.51 -10.19
CA THR A 50 4.63 7.90 -10.01
C THR A 50 5.69 8.93 -9.66
N GLY A 51 6.81 8.50 -9.07
CA GLY A 51 7.91 9.40 -8.70
C GLY A 51 7.44 10.60 -7.85
N ALA A 52 7.73 11.81 -8.32
CA ALA A 52 7.37 13.06 -7.64
C ALA A 52 5.86 13.31 -7.53
N ASP A 53 5.05 12.66 -8.38
CA ASP A 53 3.59 12.80 -8.35
C ASP A 53 2.95 12.02 -7.21
N VAL A 54 3.71 11.16 -6.52
CA VAL A 54 3.30 10.56 -5.24
C VAL A 54 3.46 11.61 -4.14
N SER A 55 2.52 12.56 -4.12
CA SER A 55 2.54 13.72 -3.24
C SER A 55 1.30 13.79 -2.35
N VAL A 56 1.41 14.50 -1.22
CA VAL A 56 0.28 14.77 -0.32
C VAL A 56 -0.85 15.51 -1.04
N GLU A 57 -0.50 16.46 -1.91
CA GLU A 57 -1.48 17.24 -2.68
C GLU A 57 -2.31 16.33 -3.60
N ASN A 58 -1.64 15.49 -4.39
CA ASN A 58 -2.32 14.56 -5.30
C ASN A 58 -3.14 13.53 -4.51
N PHE A 59 -2.61 13.00 -3.41
CA PHE A 59 -3.32 12.05 -2.57
C PHE A 59 -4.61 12.66 -1.98
N LEU A 60 -4.54 13.88 -1.45
CA LEU A 60 -5.72 14.58 -0.96
C LEU A 60 -6.68 14.97 -2.09
N GLY A 61 -6.16 15.29 -3.28
CA GLY A 61 -6.97 15.53 -4.48
C GLY A 61 -7.80 14.30 -4.87
N VAL A 62 -7.16 13.12 -4.89
CA VAL A 62 -7.81 11.83 -5.15
C VAL A 62 -8.89 11.54 -4.11
N LEU A 63 -8.59 11.71 -2.81
CA LEU A 63 -9.57 11.46 -1.74
C LEU A 63 -10.77 12.42 -1.77
N LYS A 64 -10.57 13.66 -2.21
CA LYS A 64 -11.65 14.64 -2.38
C LYS A 64 -12.52 14.34 -3.61
N GLY A 65 -11.98 13.61 -4.59
CA GLY A 65 -12.57 13.38 -5.90
C GLY A 65 -13.58 12.24 -5.93
N ASP A 66 -14.74 12.42 -5.28
CA ASP A 66 -16.07 11.99 -5.75
C ASP A 66 -17.10 12.35 -4.66
N PRO A 67 -18.03 13.30 -4.88
CA PRO A 67 -19.09 13.61 -3.92
C PRO A 67 -20.08 12.46 -3.70
N LYS A 68 -19.98 11.35 -4.44
CA LYS A 68 -20.88 10.19 -4.39
C LYS A 68 -20.36 9.01 -3.58
N PHE A 69 -19.23 9.11 -2.85
CA PHE A 69 -18.81 8.02 -1.97
C PHE A 69 -19.85 7.79 -0.87
N ALA A 70 -20.73 6.80 -1.09
CA ALA A 70 -21.73 6.41 -0.11
C ALA A 70 -21.06 5.88 1.15
N LYS A 71 -19.93 5.17 1.01
CA LYS A 71 -19.07 4.65 2.07
C LYS A 71 -17.61 4.52 1.59
N LEU A 72 -16.65 4.80 2.47
CA LEU A 72 -15.21 4.60 2.24
C LEU A 72 -14.69 3.56 3.24
N VAL A 73 -13.90 2.60 2.74
CA VAL A 73 -13.12 1.69 3.58
C VAL A 73 -11.64 2.00 3.38
N TYR A 74 -10.90 2.24 4.47
CA TYR A 74 -9.49 2.61 4.43
C TYR A 74 -8.65 1.61 5.22
N TYR A 75 -7.75 0.89 4.54
CA TYR A 75 -6.76 0.02 5.19
C TYR A 75 -5.42 0.74 5.24
N MET A 76 -4.84 0.89 6.43
CA MET A 76 -3.58 1.60 6.64
C MET A 76 -2.54 0.68 7.25
N GLU A 77 -1.50 0.39 6.47
CA GLU A 77 -0.29 -0.27 6.93
C GLU A 77 0.79 0.77 7.25
N ALA A 78 1.06 0.95 8.54
CA ALA A 78 2.19 1.71 9.04
C ALA A 78 2.42 1.37 10.52
N CYS A 79 3.65 1.56 11.00
CA CYS A 79 3.89 1.68 12.43
C CYS A 79 3.03 2.82 13.00
N GLU A 80 2.49 2.59 14.18
CA GLU A 80 1.59 3.50 14.88
C GLU A 80 0.37 3.96 14.08
N SER A 81 -0.07 3.20 13.06
CA SER A 81 -1.19 3.56 12.18
C SER A 81 -2.49 3.86 12.94
N GLY A 82 -2.73 3.22 14.08
CA GLY A 82 -3.87 3.52 14.95
C GLY A 82 -3.89 4.97 15.47
N SER A 83 -2.73 5.63 15.59
CA SER A 83 -2.64 7.04 15.99
C SER A 83 -3.26 8.00 14.97
N MET A 84 -3.31 7.63 13.69
CA MET A 84 -3.90 8.46 12.62
C MET A 84 -5.40 8.62 12.76
N TRP A 85 -6.06 7.69 13.46
CA TRP A 85 -7.51 7.65 13.61
C TRP A 85 -7.94 8.01 15.04
N ALA A 86 -7.11 7.70 16.03
CA ALA A 86 -7.41 7.95 17.44
C ALA A 86 -7.74 9.43 17.67
N ASN A 87 -8.97 9.71 18.08
CA ASN A 87 -9.51 11.05 18.35
C ASN A 87 -9.66 11.97 17.12
N PHE A 88 -9.26 11.54 15.92
CA PHE A 88 -9.36 12.35 14.71
C PHE A 88 -10.46 11.88 13.76
N LEU A 89 -10.78 10.58 13.74
CA LEU A 89 -11.83 10.03 12.89
C LEU A 89 -13.20 10.19 13.58
N PRO A 90 -14.12 11.02 13.05
CA PRO A 90 -15.45 11.17 13.63
C PRO A 90 -16.30 9.90 13.44
N ASN A 91 -17.16 9.57 14.40
CA ASN A 91 -18.04 8.39 14.30
C ASN A 91 -19.30 8.62 13.44
N ASN A 92 -19.48 9.83 12.90
CA ASN A 92 -20.67 10.28 12.18
C ASN A 92 -20.39 10.56 10.69
N ILE A 93 -19.36 9.93 10.14
CA ILE A 93 -19.05 9.96 8.70
C ILE A 93 -19.07 8.54 8.13
N ASN A 94 -19.29 8.42 6.81
CA ASN A 94 -19.36 7.12 6.13
C ASN A 94 -17.98 6.54 5.84
N VAL A 95 -17.09 6.50 6.84
CA VAL A 95 -15.72 5.99 6.72
C VAL A 95 -15.48 4.87 7.73
N TYR A 96 -14.96 3.74 7.26
CA TYR A 96 -14.48 2.64 8.09
C TYR A 96 -12.97 2.47 7.88
N ALA A 97 -12.18 2.73 8.93
CA ALA A 97 -10.73 2.65 8.87
C ALA A 97 -10.20 1.43 9.64
N VAL A 98 -9.23 0.74 9.06
CA VAL A 98 -8.50 -0.39 9.63
C VAL A 98 -7.03 -0.01 9.72
N ALA A 99 -6.42 -0.23 10.89
CA ALA A 99 -5.02 0.05 11.15
C ALA A 99 -4.26 -1.24 11.47
N SER A 100 -3.00 -1.34 11.05
CA SER A 100 -2.16 -2.51 11.31
C SER A 100 -1.56 -2.57 12.71
N SER A 101 -1.48 -1.43 13.40
CA SER A 101 -1.00 -1.39 14.78
C SER A 101 -1.72 -0.32 15.61
N LYS A 102 -1.62 -0.43 16.94
CA LYS A 102 -2.11 0.60 17.86
C LYS A 102 -1.14 1.80 17.89
N ALA A 103 -1.59 2.93 18.44
CA ALA A 103 -0.71 4.05 18.77
C ALA A 103 0.45 3.58 19.67
N GLY A 104 1.69 3.99 19.35
CA GLY A 104 2.90 3.56 20.05
C GLY A 104 3.36 2.13 19.78
N GLN A 105 2.75 1.41 18.82
CA GLN A 105 3.16 0.05 18.45
C GLN A 105 3.68 -0.01 17.01
N ILE A 106 4.73 -0.80 16.82
CA ILE A 106 5.29 -1.09 15.49
C ILE A 106 4.41 -2.10 14.74
N SER A 107 4.36 -1.97 13.41
CA SER A 107 3.90 -3.05 12.53
C SER A 107 5.07 -3.98 12.18
N ARG A 108 4.80 -5.07 11.46
CA ARG A 108 5.79 -6.12 11.17
C ARG A 108 5.89 -6.39 9.68
N GLN A 109 7.11 -6.68 9.23
CA GLN A 109 7.37 -7.15 7.87
C GLN A 109 7.11 -8.66 7.74
N ALA A 110 6.80 -9.09 6.52
CA ALA A 110 6.61 -10.48 6.14
C ALA A 110 7.53 -10.86 4.97
N PHE A 111 7.87 -12.14 4.87
CA PHE A 111 8.68 -12.70 3.78
C PHE A 111 10.04 -12.00 3.60
N CYS A 112 10.80 -11.91 4.69
CA CYS A 112 12.10 -11.24 4.71
C CYS A 112 13.25 -12.17 4.32
N TYR A 113 14.15 -11.68 3.48
CA TYR A 113 15.44 -12.28 3.20
C TYR A 113 16.50 -11.74 4.16
N PHE A 114 17.36 -12.64 4.62
CA PHE A 114 18.45 -12.33 5.54
C PHE A 114 19.78 -12.67 4.87
N LYS A 115 20.78 -11.81 5.09
CA LYS A 115 22.17 -12.04 4.70
C LYS A 115 22.77 -13.17 5.55
N PRO A 116 23.92 -13.77 5.14
CA PRO A 116 24.58 -14.83 5.90
C PRO A 116 24.92 -14.47 7.35
N ASN A 117 25.13 -13.17 7.65
CA ASN A 117 25.37 -12.66 9.00
C ASN A 117 24.08 -12.36 9.80
N LYS A 118 22.92 -12.75 9.28
CA LYS A 118 21.56 -12.51 9.81
C LYS A 118 21.07 -11.06 9.78
N ASP A 119 21.76 -10.15 9.10
CA ASP A 119 21.20 -8.84 8.82
C ASP A 119 20.07 -8.97 7.80
N MET A 120 18.94 -8.33 8.07
CA MET A 120 17.81 -8.28 7.13
C MET A 120 18.23 -7.49 5.87
N ASP A 121 17.99 -8.07 4.69
CA ASP A 121 18.31 -7.42 3.40
C ASP A 121 17.10 -6.65 2.87
N TYR A 122 16.02 -7.37 2.57
CA TYR A 122 14.74 -6.80 2.15
C TYR A 122 13.59 -7.77 2.49
N CYS A 123 12.37 -7.25 2.49
CA CYS A 123 11.15 -8.04 2.68
C CYS A 123 10.21 -7.80 1.51
N HIS A 124 9.37 -8.79 1.19
CA HIS A 124 8.40 -8.67 0.10
C HIS A 124 7.09 -8.00 0.50
N ALA A 125 6.70 -8.03 1.79
CA ALA A 125 5.43 -7.49 2.26
C ALA A 125 5.46 -7.10 3.74
N ASN A 126 4.30 -6.70 4.27
CA ASN A 126 4.04 -6.52 5.70
C ASN A 126 3.03 -7.57 6.18
N GLU A 127 2.86 -7.74 7.50
CA GLU A 127 1.97 -8.77 8.05
C GLU A 127 0.48 -8.50 7.78
N LEU A 128 0.08 -7.23 7.59
CA LEU A 128 -1.31 -6.84 7.29
C LEU A 128 -1.58 -6.59 5.79
N THR A 129 -0.60 -6.80 4.90
CA THR A 129 -0.71 -6.52 3.45
C THR A 129 -0.40 -7.71 2.58
#